data_AF-A0A1I2P673-F1
#
_entry.id   AF-A0A1I2P673-F1
#
_cell.length_a   1.000
_cell.length_b   1.000
_cell.length_c   1.000
_cell.angle_alpha   90.00
_cell.angle_beta   90.00
_cell.angle_gamma   90.00
#
_symmetry.space_group_name_H-M   'P 1'
#
loop_
_entity.id
_entity.type
_entity.pdbx_description
1 polymer ?
#
loop_
_entity_poly.entity_id
_entity_poly.type
_entity_poly.pdbx_seq_one_letter_code
_entity_poly.pdbx_strand_id
1 'polypeptide(L)'
;MADGILIAARLLAYVLLLLAAGLPIHRLTQGQRTAGAGQRKVQAVLALAAMAVTFLWAVASVAVMAASPIAALDPATVQAVLGATPLGGVLLARFAALAILLLATLAFARNAAMAMAAGVALVTCAWTGHAGAGEGFTGMAHQFSDAVHLLAAAAWIGALMCFLEETFRGGDSTGRVLALSRFARVGTVIVTLLAVTGIANGFLVTVSAGWSPRSAWSLLIGAKIMLFVAMLALAAANRWWLVPALAAGRPGAPKRLARSLLMETACAIGIVVLVALAGVLDPSGG
;
A
#
# COMPACT_ATOMS: atom_id res chain seq x y z
N MET A 1 22.77 3.79 11.80
CA MET A 1 22.60 2.60 10.91
C MET A 1 21.22 1.98 11.06
N ALA A 2 20.71 1.78 12.27
CA ALA A 2 19.38 1.20 12.51
C ALA A 2 18.23 2.02 11.86
N ASP A 3 18.30 3.36 11.87
CA ASP A 3 17.25 4.21 11.28
C ASP A 3 17.12 4.02 9.76
N GLY A 4 18.25 3.90 9.05
CA GLY A 4 18.27 3.65 7.62
C GLY A 4 17.68 2.28 7.26
N ILE A 5 18.00 1.25 8.05
CA ILE A 5 17.44 -0.10 7.90
C ILE A 5 15.93 -0.07 8.20
N LEU A 6 15.52 0.64 9.25
CA LEU A 6 14.12 0.77 9.63
C LEU A 6 13.29 1.41 8.51
N ILE A 7 13.76 2.54 7.96
CA ILE A 7 13.08 3.25 6.86
C ILE A 7 13.02 2.37 5.61
N ALA A 8 14.13 1.72 5.23
CA ALA A 8 14.18 0.85 4.06
C ALA A 8 13.26 -0.37 4.20
N ALA A 9 13.29 -1.04 5.36
CA ALA A 9 12.44 -2.19 5.65
C ALA A 9 10.96 -1.79 5.70
N ARG A 10 10.64 -0.61 6.24
CA ARG A 10 9.28 -0.06 6.24
C ARG A 10 8.77 0.22 4.83
N LEU A 11 9.57 0.90 4.01
CA LEU A 11 9.25 1.16 2.61
C LEU A 11 8.98 -0.14 1.85
N LEU A 12 9.89 -1.11 1.99
CA LEU A 12 9.76 -2.39 1.31
C LEU A 12 8.55 -3.19 1.82
N ALA A 13 8.25 -3.15 3.12
CA ALA A 13 7.05 -3.76 3.69
C ALA A 13 5.77 -3.14 3.09
N TYR A 14 5.70 -1.80 2.98
CA TYR A 14 4.55 -1.14 2.35
C TYR A 14 4.36 -1.60 0.90
N VAL A 15 5.43 -1.59 0.10
CA VAL A 15 5.36 -2.03 -1.30
C VAL A 15 4.85 -3.49 -1.39
N LEU A 16 5.44 -4.39 -0.62
CA LEU A 16 5.09 -5.82 -0.66
C LEU A 16 3.66 -6.07 -0.20
N LEU A 17 3.21 -5.45 0.90
CA LEU A 17 1.86 -5.62 1.44
C LEU A 17 0.80 -4.98 0.54
N LEU A 18 1.06 -3.79 -0.02
CA LEU A 18 0.16 -3.13 -0.98
C LEU A 18 -0.02 -3.99 -2.24
N LEU A 19 1.05 -4.58 -2.76
CA LEU A 19 0.97 -5.49 -3.91
C LEU A 19 0.27 -6.81 -3.56
N ALA A 20 0.63 -7.43 -2.43
CA ALA A 20 0.04 -8.69 -1.99
C ALA A 20 -1.49 -8.60 -1.82
N ALA A 21 -1.98 -7.47 -1.28
CA ALA A 21 -3.40 -7.20 -1.14
C ALA A 21 -4.03 -6.72 -2.45
N GLY A 22 -3.36 -5.81 -3.16
CA GLY A 22 -3.91 -5.14 -4.34
C GLY A 22 -4.19 -6.06 -5.52
N LEU A 23 -3.26 -6.97 -5.83
CA LEU A 23 -3.39 -7.87 -6.98
C LEU A 23 -4.68 -8.73 -6.93
N PRO A 24 -4.95 -9.51 -5.86
CA PRO A 24 -6.16 -10.32 -5.79
C PRO A 24 -7.43 -9.46 -5.65
N ILE A 25 -7.37 -8.29 -4.99
CA ILE A 25 -8.50 -7.34 -4.94
C ILE A 25 -8.87 -6.90 -6.36
N HIS A 26 -7.90 -6.47 -7.16
CA HIS A 26 -8.17 -6.07 -8.54
C HIS A 26 -8.74 -7.23 -9.38
N ARG A 27 -8.18 -8.44 -9.24
CA ARG A 27 -8.67 -9.62 -9.95
C ARG A 27 -10.14 -9.91 -9.62
N LEU A 28 -10.57 -9.73 -8.37
CA LEU A 28 -11.98 -9.84 -7.98
C LEU A 28 -12.85 -8.76 -8.65
N THR A 29 -12.36 -7.52 -8.76
CA THR A 29 -13.10 -6.44 -9.45
C THR A 29 -13.32 -6.73 -10.93
N GLN A 30 -12.46 -7.55 -11.53
CA GLN A 30 -12.59 -8.05 -12.90
C GLN A 30 -13.44 -9.34 -13.02
N GLY A 31 -14.01 -9.83 -11.91
CA GLY A 31 -14.81 -11.05 -11.85
C GLY A 31 -13.98 -12.35 -11.80
N GLN A 32 -12.66 -12.26 -11.68
CA GLN A 32 -11.78 -13.42 -11.63
C GLN A 32 -11.77 -13.99 -10.21
N ARG A 33 -12.59 -15.03 -9.96
CA ARG A 33 -12.72 -15.65 -8.64
C ARG A 33 -11.56 -16.58 -8.29
N THR A 34 -10.92 -17.18 -9.29
CA THR A 34 -9.82 -18.14 -9.13
C THR A 34 -8.51 -17.59 -9.66
N ALA A 35 -7.41 -17.93 -9.01
CA ALA A 35 -6.05 -17.56 -9.42
C ALA A 35 -5.38 -18.66 -10.23
N GLY A 36 -4.78 -18.29 -11.36
CA GLY A 36 -3.91 -19.18 -12.13
C GLY A 36 -2.57 -19.45 -11.44
N ALA A 37 -1.83 -20.45 -11.92
CA ALA A 37 -0.54 -20.86 -11.32
C ALA A 37 0.48 -19.72 -11.23
N GLY A 38 0.59 -18.89 -12.27
CA GLY A 38 1.50 -17.73 -12.27
C GLY A 38 1.14 -16.71 -11.19
N GLN A 39 -0.14 -16.38 -11.04
CA GLN A 39 -0.61 -15.46 -9.99
C GLN A 39 -0.36 -16.03 -8.59
N ARG A 40 -0.62 -17.33 -8.38
CA ARG A 40 -0.35 -18.01 -7.12
C ARG A 40 1.14 -17.96 -6.76
N LYS A 41 2.02 -18.19 -7.74
CA LYS A 41 3.48 -18.09 -7.55
C LYS A 41 3.89 -16.67 -7.15
N VAL A 42 3.39 -15.64 -7.84
CA VAL A 42 3.64 -14.24 -7.48
C VAL A 42 3.17 -13.94 -6.06
N GLN A 43 1.97 -14.37 -5.69
CA GLN A 43 1.44 -14.16 -4.34
C GLN A 43 2.24 -14.90 -3.26
N ALA A 44 2.72 -16.10 -3.54
CA ALA A 44 3.58 -16.84 -2.62
C ALA A 44 4.93 -16.13 -2.42
N VAL A 45 5.53 -15.62 -3.49
CA VAL A 45 6.78 -14.83 -3.42
C VAL A 45 6.55 -13.54 -2.63
N LEU A 46 5.46 -12.81 -2.89
CA LEU A 46 5.11 -11.60 -2.14
C LEU A 46 4.88 -11.90 -0.66
N ALA A 47 4.20 -13.00 -0.32
CA ALA A 47 3.98 -13.41 1.07
C ALA A 47 5.30 -13.71 1.78
N LEU A 48 6.17 -14.52 1.18
CA LEU A 48 7.46 -14.89 1.76
C LEU A 48 8.39 -13.68 1.90
N ALA A 49 8.45 -12.82 0.88
CA ALA A 49 9.21 -11.57 0.94
C ALA A 49 8.66 -10.65 2.03
N ALA A 50 7.34 -10.49 2.13
CA ALA A 50 6.70 -9.67 3.16
C ALA A 50 6.98 -10.22 4.57
N MET A 51 7.03 -11.53 4.76
CA MET A 51 7.41 -12.15 6.04
C MET A 51 8.86 -11.81 6.40
N ALA A 52 9.81 -12.01 5.48
CA ALA A 52 11.22 -11.71 5.71
C ALA A 52 11.45 -10.22 6.01
N VAL A 53 10.81 -9.33 5.26
CA VAL A 53 10.94 -7.88 5.44
C VAL A 53 10.21 -7.41 6.70
N THR A 54 9.08 -8.01 7.07
CA THR A 54 8.41 -7.75 8.35
C THR A 54 9.31 -8.13 9.52
N PHE A 55 10.03 -9.25 9.43
CA PHE A 55 10.99 -9.66 10.45
C PHE A 55 12.14 -8.64 10.56
N LEU A 56 12.73 -8.23 9.44
CA LEU A 56 13.79 -7.21 9.44
C LEU A 56 13.30 -5.87 10.04
N TRP A 57 12.09 -5.44 9.65
CA TRP A 57 11.46 -4.24 10.19
C TRP A 57 11.21 -4.35 11.69
N ALA A 58 10.77 -5.52 12.18
CA ALA A 58 10.56 -5.78 13.60
C ALA A 58 11.87 -5.64 14.41
N VAL A 59 12.93 -6.31 13.96
CA VAL A 59 14.24 -6.26 14.62
C VAL A 59 14.80 -4.83 14.62
N ALA A 60 14.69 -4.12 13.50
CA ALA A 60 15.10 -2.71 13.43
C ALA A 60 14.27 -1.80 14.34
N SER A 61 12.96 -2.05 14.45
CA SER A 61 12.07 -1.30 15.34
C SER A 61 12.44 -1.51 16.81
N VAL A 62 12.68 -2.77 17.21
CA VAL A 62 13.10 -3.10 18.58
C VAL A 62 14.45 -2.46 18.90
N ALA A 63 15.42 -2.50 17.99
CA ALA A 63 16.73 -1.85 18.16
C ALA A 63 16.60 -0.34 18.41
N VAL A 64 15.80 0.36 17.60
CA VAL A 64 15.56 1.80 17.74
C VAL A 64 14.86 2.11 19.06
N MET A 65 13.82 1.35 19.43
CA MET A 65 13.08 1.57 20.68
C MET A 65 13.92 1.27 21.93
N ALA A 66 14.81 0.29 21.85
CA ALA A 66 15.74 -0.05 22.93
C ALA A 66 16.99 0.85 22.95
N ALA A 67 17.11 1.82 22.03
CA ALA A 67 18.29 2.65 21.85
C ALA A 67 19.61 1.84 21.76
N SER A 68 19.54 0.66 21.13
CA SER A 68 20.61 -0.34 21.11
C SER A 68 20.89 -0.80 19.67
N PRO A 69 22.15 -1.09 19.28
CA PRO A 69 22.43 -1.65 17.97
C PRO A 69 21.82 -3.06 17.84
N ILE A 70 21.39 -3.43 16.62
CA ILE A 70 20.78 -4.74 16.33
C ILE A 70 21.66 -5.90 16.82
N ALA A 71 22.98 -5.79 16.71
CA ALA A 71 23.93 -6.83 17.12
C ALA A 71 24.01 -7.04 18.65
N ALA A 72 23.52 -6.08 19.45
CA ALA A 72 23.51 -6.15 20.91
C ALA A 72 22.13 -6.47 21.49
N LEU A 73 21.14 -6.82 20.65
CA LEU A 73 19.82 -7.21 21.13
C LEU A 73 19.87 -8.60 21.77
N ASP A 74 19.58 -8.65 23.06
CA ASP A 74 19.36 -9.90 23.79
C ASP A 74 17.85 -10.30 23.81
N PRO A 75 17.53 -11.58 24.06
CA PRO A 75 16.15 -12.05 24.09
C PRO A 75 15.25 -11.36 25.12
N ALA A 76 15.79 -10.93 26.27
CA ALA A 76 15.00 -10.27 27.31
C ALA A 76 14.60 -8.85 26.87
N THR A 77 15.51 -8.11 26.23
CA THR A 77 15.22 -6.81 25.61
C THR A 77 14.14 -6.94 24.53
N VAL A 78 14.26 -7.94 23.65
CA VAL A 78 13.26 -8.19 22.60
C VAL A 78 11.89 -8.50 23.22
N GLN A 79 11.84 -9.39 24.21
CA GLN A 79 10.60 -9.76 24.89
C GLN A 79 9.97 -8.56 25.61
N ALA A 80 10.77 -7.75 26.28
CA ALA A 80 10.32 -6.54 26.96
C ALA A 80 9.68 -5.55 25.98
N VAL A 81 10.34 -5.23 24.86
CA VAL A 81 9.80 -4.29 23.86
C VAL A 81 8.53 -4.83 23.22
N LEU A 82 8.49 -6.11 22.84
CA LEU A 82 7.30 -6.72 22.23
C LEU A 82 6.12 -6.84 23.19
N GLY A 83 6.38 -7.01 24.48
CA GLY A 83 5.34 -7.09 25.52
C GLY A 83 4.84 -5.73 26.00
N ALA A 84 5.71 -4.71 26.01
CA ALA A 84 5.38 -3.37 26.47
C ALA A 84 4.75 -2.48 25.38
N THR A 85 4.71 -2.94 24.13
CA THR A 85 4.26 -2.13 22.99
C THR A 85 3.24 -2.89 22.14
N PRO A 86 2.41 -2.19 21.34
CA PRO A 86 1.51 -2.86 20.39
C PRO A 86 2.22 -3.71 19.32
N LEU A 87 3.55 -3.56 19.19
CA LEU A 87 4.35 -4.22 18.16
C LEU A 87 4.21 -5.75 18.20
N GLY A 88 4.20 -6.38 19.38
CA GLY A 88 4.07 -7.83 19.50
C GLY A 88 2.76 -8.35 18.89
N GLY A 89 1.63 -7.71 19.20
CA GLY A 89 0.32 -8.05 18.66
C GLY A 89 0.23 -7.80 17.14
N VAL A 90 0.77 -6.68 16.67
CA VAL A 90 0.86 -6.35 15.23
C VAL A 90 1.62 -7.43 14.47
N LEU A 91 2.78 -7.85 14.98
CA LEU A 91 3.61 -8.87 14.34
C LEU A 91 2.91 -10.22 14.31
N LEU A 92 2.31 -10.64 15.43
CA LEU A 92 1.56 -11.90 15.48
C LEU A 92 0.43 -11.92 14.44
N ALA A 93 -0.39 -10.86 14.39
CA ALA A 93 -1.48 -10.75 13.43
C ALA A 93 -0.96 -10.73 11.98
N ARG A 94 0.10 -9.98 11.70
CA ARG A 94 0.68 -9.87 10.35
C ARG A 94 1.29 -11.20 9.89
N PHE A 95 2.07 -11.88 10.73
CA PHE A 95 2.65 -13.18 10.39
C PHE A 95 1.58 -14.26 10.22
N ALA A 96 0.55 -14.30 11.08
CA ALA A 96 -0.57 -15.21 10.92
C ALA A 96 -1.30 -14.98 9.59
N ALA A 97 -1.58 -13.72 9.25
CA ALA A 97 -2.24 -13.36 8.00
C ALA A 97 -1.38 -13.71 6.75
N LEU A 98 -0.06 -13.49 6.80
CA LEU A 98 0.87 -13.88 5.73
C LEU A 98 1.01 -15.40 5.60
N ALA A 99 0.99 -16.15 6.70
CA ALA A 99 0.97 -17.61 6.68
C ALA A 99 -0.34 -18.14 6.06
N ILE A 100 -1.49 -17.56 6.44
CA ILE A 100 -2.79 -17.88 5.82
C ILE A 100 -2.77 -17.54 4.32
N LEU A 101 -2.17 -16.42 3.93
CA LEU A 101 -1.99 -16.07 2.52
C LEU A 101 -1.18 -17.15 1.80
N LEU A 102 -0.04 -17.58 2.35
CA LEU A 102 0.77 -18.64 1.77
C LEU A 102 -0.03 -19.94 1.62
N LEU A 103 -0.76 -20.36 2.66
CA LEU A 103 -1.66 -21.52 2.59
C LEU A 103 -2.74 -21.36 1.52
N ALA A 104 -3.35 -20.18 1.40
CA ALA A 104 -4.33 -19.90 0.34
C ALA A 104 -3.69 -20.04 -1.05
N THR A 105 -2.44 -19.59 -1.24
CA THR A 105 -1.74 -19.80 -2.53
C THR A 105 -1.47 -21.26 -2.83
N LEU A 106 -1.42 -22.16 -1.85
CA LEU A 106 -1.15 -23.60 -2.04
C LEU A 106 -2.42 -24.44 -2.14
N ALA A 107 -3.41 -24.19 -1.28
CA ALA A 107 -4.58 -25.04 -1.09
C ALA A 107 -5.88 -24.46 -1.69
N PHE A 108 -6.04 -23.14 -1.69
CA PHE A 108 -7.30 -22.48 -2.05
C PHE A 108 -7.03 -21.37 -3.04
N ALA A 109 -6.92 -21.72 -4.33
CA ALA A 109 -6.64 -20.81 -5.44
C ALA A 109 -7.78 -19.79 -5.70
N ARG A 110 -8.35 -19.19 -4.66
CA ARG A 110 -9.47 -18.24 -4.66
C ARG A 110 -8.96 -16.86 -4.32
N ASN A 111 -9.19 -15.91 -5.22
CA ASN A 111 -8.75 -14.52 -5.04
C ASN A 111 -9.36 -13.87 -3.79
N ALA A 112 -10.57 -14.27 -3.39
CA ALA A 112 -11.20 -13.78 -2.16
C ALA A 112 -10.38 -14.15 -0.91
N ALA A 113 -9.93 -15.40 -0.79
CA ALA A 113 -9.13 -15.84 0.36
C ALA A 113 -7.78 -15.11 0.42
N MET A 114 -7.10 -14.99 -0.74
CA MET A 114 -5.84 -14.26 -0.83
C MET A 114 -6.02 -12.76 -0.52
N ALA A 115 -7.08 -12.12 -1.04
CA ALA A 115 -7.37 -10.72 -0.78
C ALA A 115 -7.67 -10.45 0.70
N MET A 116 -8.46 -11.32 1.35
CA MET A 116 -8.75 -11.19 2.78
C MET A 116 -7.48 -11.35 3.63
N ALA A 117 -6.70 -12.42 3.41
CA ALA A 117 -5.49 -12.67 4.18
C ALA A 117 -4.44 -11.55 3.99
N ALA A 118 -4.17 -11.16 2.73
CA ALA A 118 -3.25 -10.07 2.44
C ALA A 118 -3.77 -8.71 2.92
N GLY A 119 -5.09 -8.48 2.86
CA GLY A 119 -5.74 -7.28 3.36
C GLY A 119 -5.60 -7.14 4.88
N VAL A 120 -5.79 -8.22 5.63
CA VAL A 120 -5.53 -8.24 7.08
C VAL A 120 -4.06 -7.91 7.36
N ALA A 121 -3.13 -8.56 6.65
CA ALA A 121 -1.70 -8.28 6.81
C ALA A 121 -1.36 -6.80 6.56
N LEU A 122 -1.93 -6.20 5.52
CA LEU A 122 -1.75 -4.79 5.18
C LEU A 122 -2.35 -3.85 6.25
N VAL A 123 -3.58 -4.14 6.71
CA VAL A 123 -4.30 -3.30 7.68
C VAL A 123 -3.58 -3.24 9.03
N THR A 124 -2.78 -4.25 9.39
CA THR A 124 -1.93 -4.17 10.60
C THR A 124 -0.98 -2.95 10.60
N CYS A 125 -0.66 -2.37 9.44
CA CYS A 125 0.12 -1.13 9.36
C CYS A 125 -0.59 0.09 9.97
N ALA A 126 -1.93 0.08 10.07
CA ALA A 126 -2.68 1.18 10.69
C ALA A 126 -2.48 1.24 12.21
N TRP A 127 -2.03 0.14 12.82
CA TRP A 127 -1.64 0.07 14.24
C TRP A 127 -0.16 0.40 14.47
N THR A 128 0.53 0.95 13.48
CA THR A 128 1.91 1.41 13.61
C THR A 128 2.04 2.87 13.14
N GLY A 129 3.06 3.58 13.63
CA GLY A 129 3.24 5.01 13.32
C GLY A 129 2.18 5.91 13.97
N HIS A 130 1.93 7.09 13.38
CA HIS A 130 1.02 8.12 13.94
C HIS A 130 -0.40 7.62 14.21
N ALA A 131 -0.94 6.73 13.37
CA ALA A 131 -2.26 6.12 13.60
C ALA A 131 -2.26 5.14 14.78
N GLY A 132 -1.18 4.37 14.95
CA GLY A 132 -1.02 3.45 16.08
C GLY A 132 -0.73 4.12 17.42
N ALA A 133 -0.19 5.34 17.40
CA ALA A 133 0.18 6.10 18.59
C ALA A 133 -1.00 6.83 19.27
N GLY A 134 -2.13 6.96 18.58
CA GLY A 134 -3.31 7.62 19.13
C GLY A 134 -4.06 6.76 20.15
N GLU A 135 -4.52 7.37 21.23
CA GLU A 135 -5.34 6.74 22.26
C GLU A 135 -6.82 7.13 22.15
N GLY A 136 -7.69 6.36 22.82
CA GLY A 136 -9.12 6.66 22.92
C GLY A 136 -9.85 6.66 21.57
N PHE A 137 -10.93 7.44 21.48
CA PHE A 137 -11.78 7.48 20.30
C PHE A 137 -11.08 8.05 19.05
N THR A 138 -10.24 9.08 19.24
CA THR A 138 -9.49 9.71 18.15
C THR A 138 -8.46 8.74 17.55
N GLY A 139 -7.77 7.97 18.40
CA GLY A 139 -6.88 6.88 17.95
C GLY A 139 -7.60 5.82 17.13
N MET A 140 -8.74 5.32 17.61
CA MET A 140 -9.54 4.32 16.87
C MET A 140 -10.04 4.84 15.52
N ALA A 141 -10.51 6.09 15.48
CA ALA A 141 -10.95 6.73 14.23
C ALA A 141 -9.79 6.85 13.22
N HIS A 142 -8.59 7.20 13.70
CA HIS A 142 -7.41 7.31 12.85
C HIS A 142 -6.96 5.95 12.31
N GLN A 143 -6.92 4.91 13.16
CA GLN A 143 -6.61 3.54 12.74
C GLN A 143 -7.60 3.02 11.69
N PHE A 144 -8.90 3.26 11.89
CA PHE A 144 -9.92 2.85 10.93
C PHE A 144 -9.78 3.59 9.59
N SER A 145 -9.61 4.91 9.63
CA SER A 145 -9.42 5.72 8.43
C SER A 145 -8.15 5.31 7.66
N ASP A 146 -7.05 5.03 8.36
CA ASP A 146 -5.81 4.54 7.75
C ASP A 146 -5.94 3.13 7.18
N ALA A 147 -6.64 2.22 7.86
CA ALA A 147 -6.93 0.89 7.32
C ALA A 147 -7.71 0.96 6.00
N VAL A 148 -8.76 1.80 5.93
CA VAL A 148 -9.54 2.02 4.71
C VAL A 148 -8.68 2.68 3.62
N HIS A 149 -7.84 3.66 3.99
CA HIS A 149 -6.93 4.33 3.05
C HIS A 149 -5.96 3.32 2.42
N LEU A 150 -5.35 2.45 3.22
CA LEU A 150 -4.40 1.44 2.76
C LEU A 150 -5.05 0.40 1.85
N LEU A 151 -6.25 -0.08 2.17
CA LEU A 151 -6.99 -1.01 1.31
C LEU A 151 -7.37 -0.37 -0.02
N ALA A 152 -7.80 0.90 -0.02
CA ALA A 152 -8.09 1.65 -1.23
C ALA A 152 -6.81 1.87 -2.08
N ALA A 153 -5.68 2.21 -1.44
CA ALA A 153 -4.39 2.37 -2.09
C ALA A 153 -3.91 1.05 -2.72
N ALA A 154 -4.04 -0.07 -2.00
CA ALA A 154 -3.71 -1.39 -2.52
C ALA A 154 -4.56 -1.73 -3.74
N ALA A 155 -5.88 -1.50 -3.69
CA ALA A 155 -6.77 -1.75 -4.81
C ALA A 155 -6.37 -0.93 -6.06
N TRP A 156 -5.98 0.33 -5.89
CA TRP A 156 -5.50 1.19 -6.97
C TRP A 156 -4.17 0.69 -7.56
N ILE A 157 -3.17 0.44 -6.70
CA ILE A 157 -1.84 0.00 -7.13
C ILE A 157 -1.92 -1.38 -7.80
N GLY A 158 -2.71 -2.31 -7.24
CA GLY A 158 -2.95 -3.62 -7.84
C GLY A 158 -3.54 -3.53 -9.25
N ALA A 159 -4.45 -2.58 -9.47
CA ALA A 159 -5.01 -2.31 -10.80
C ALA A 159 -3.96 -1.77 -11.76
N LEU A 160 -3.17 -0.76 -11.34
CA LEU A 160 -2.08 -0.21 -12.16
C LEU A 160 -1.09 -1.30 -12.59
N MET A 161 -0.67 -2.17 -11.67
CA MET A 161 0.26 -3.25 -11.99
C MET A 161 -0.32 -4.26 -12.98
N CYS A 162 -1.60 -4.62 -12.83
CA CYS A 162 -2.27 -5.51 -13.79
C CYS A 162 -2.41 -4.86 -15.17
N PHE A 163 -2.77 -3.57 -15.24
CA PHE A 163 -2.87 -2.86 -16.52
C PHE A 163 -1.52 -2.65 -17.21
N LEU A 164 -0.45 -2.40 -16.45
CA LEU A 164 0.91 -2.36 -16.98
C LEU A 164 1.31 -3.73 -17.54
N GLU A 165 1.09 -4.81 -16.80
CA GLU A 165 1.37 -6.18 -17.25
C GLU A 165 0.65 -6.48 -18.58
N GLU A 166 -0.65 -6.21 -18.64
CA GLU A 166 -1.46 -6.42 -19.85
C GLU A 166 -1.00 -5.56 -21.03
N THR A 167 -0.52 -4.35 -20.75
CA THR A 167 -0.01 -3.43 -21.77
C THR A 167 1.31 -3.92 -22.36
N PHE A 168 2.22 -4.42 -21.53
CA PHE A 168 3.53 -4.92 -21.98
C PHE A 168 3.48 -6.31 -22.61
N ARG A 169 2.54 -7.17 -22.21
CA ARG A 169 2.35 -8.49 -22.82
C ARG A 169 1.76 -8.43 -24.24
N GLY A 170 1.37 -7.25 -24.72
CA GLY A 170 0.90 -7.04 -26.10
C GLY A 170 -0.48 -7.65 -26.39
N GLY A 171 -1.36 -7.76 -25.38
CA GLY A 171 -2.65 -8.42 -25.51
C GLY A 171 -3.69 -7.67 -26.37
N ASP A 172 -4.82 -8.34 -26.61
CA ASP A 172 -5.99 -7.80 -27.32
C ASP A 172 -6.43 -6.43 -26.76
N SER A 173 -6.56 -5.44 -27.65
CA SER A 173 -7.05 -4.10 -27.32
C SER A 173 -8.49 -4.11 -26.81
N THR A 174 -9.32 -5.05 -27.27
CA THR A 174 -10.73 -5.14 -26.92
C THR A 174 -10.90 -5.57 -25.46
N GLY A 175 -10.21 -6.64 -25.06
CA GLY A 175 -10.14 -7.08 -23.66
C GLY A 175 -9.65 -5.99 -22.71
N ARG A 176 -8.63 -5.21 -23.11
CA ARG A 176 -8.11 -4.09 -22.30
C ARG A 176 -9.11 -2.95 -22.13
N VAL A 177 -9.80 -2.55 -23.20
CA VAL A 177 -10.86 -1.51 -23.11
C VAL A 177 -11.98 -1.96 -22.17
N LEU A 178 -12.37 -3.24 -22.23
CA LEU A 178 -13.37 -3.79 -21.32
C LEU A 178 -12.90 -3.78 -19.85
N ALA A 179 -11.65 -4.19 -19.59
CA ALA A 179 -11.09 -4.19 -18.24
C ALA A 179 -10.99 -2.77 -17.65
N LEU A 180 -10.57 -1.79 -18.45
CA LEU A 180 -10.47 -0.38 -18.06
C LEU A 180 -11.84 0.25 -17.82
N SER A 181 -12.84 -0.08 -18.64
CA SER A 181 -14.21 0.42 -18.44
C SER A 181 -14.87 -0.16 -17.19
N ARG A 182 -14.68 -1.46 -16.89
CA ARG A 182 -15.11 -2.08 -15.63
C ARG A 182 -14.44 -1.42 -14.42
N PHE A 183 -13.14 -1.16 -14.54
CA PHE A 183 -12.40 -0.50 -13.48
C PHE A 183 -12.83 0.95 -13.28
N ALA A 184 -13.34 1.67 -14.28
CA ALA A 184 -13.70 3.09 -14.14
C ALA A 184 -14.71 3.35 -13.00
N ARG A 185 -15.68 2.45 -12.80
CA ARG A 185 -16.65 2.57 -11.69
C ARG A 185 -15.99 2.31 -10.34
N VAL A 186 -15.25 1.21 -10.23
CA VAL A 186 -14.53 0.83 -9.01
C VAL A 186 -13.47 1.87 -8.65
N GLY A 187 -12.73 2.37 -9.64
CA GLY A 187 -11.73 3.42 -9.52
C GLY A 187 -12.32 4.73 -8.99
N THR A 188 -13.55 5.10 -9.37
CA THR A 188 -14.20 6.29 -8.81
C THR A 188 -14.46 6.13 -7.31
N VAL A 189 -14.90 4.95 -6.87
CA VAL A 189 -15.08 4.63 -5.44
C VAL A 189 -13.73 4.65 -4.72
N ILE A 190 -12.69 4.03 -5.29
CA ILE A 190 -11.34 4.00 -4.72
C ILE A 190 -10.78 5.43 -4.56
N VAL A 191 -10.87 6.28 -5.57
CA VAL A 191 -10.42 7.69 -5.51
C VAL A 191 -11.15 8.45 -4.42
N THR A 192 -12.47 8.25 -4.33
CA THR A 192 -13.29 8.92 -3.31
C THR A 192 -12.83 8.50 -1.92
N LEU A 193 -12.64 7.19 -1.69
CA LEU A 193 -12.13 6.66 -0.42
C LEU A 193 -10.75 7.23 -0.11
N LEU A 194 -9.81 7.22 -1.08
CA LEU A 194 -8.46 7.77 -0.91
C LEU A 194 -8.46 9.25 -0.53
N ALA A 195 -9.30 10.05 -1.19
CA ALA A 195 -9.41 11.48 -0.92
C ALA A 195 -9.98 11.73 0.48
N VAL A 196 -11.13 11.12 0.82
CA VAL A 196 -11.81 11.32 2.10
C VAL A 196 -10.94 10.83 3.26
N THR A 197 -10.42 9.61 3.18
CA THR A 197 -9.56 9.06 4.24
C THR A 197 -8.20 9.74 4.29
N GLY A 198 -7.65 10.22 3.17
CA GLY A 198 -6.40 10.97 3.15
C GLY A 198 -6.52 12.31 3.86
N ILE A 199 -7.63 13.03 3.63
CA ILE A 199 -7.95 14.28 4.35
C ILE A 199 -8.15 13.98 5.84
N ALA A 200 -8.94 12.96 6.17
CA ALA A 200 -9.19 12.56 7.54
C ALA A 200 -7.90 12.19 8.28
N ASN A 201 -7.01 11.39 7.69
CA ASN A 201 -5.72 11.03 8.29
C ASN A 201 -4.84 12.26 8.49
N GLY A 202 -4.76 13.15 7.48
CA GLY A 202 -4.01 14.40 7.61
C GLY A 202 -4.49 15.25 8.78
N PHE A 203 -5.81 15.40 8.93
CA PHE A 203 -6.42 16.14 10.03
C PHE A 203 -6.21 15.47 11.39
N LEU A 204 -6.39 14.15 11.48
CA LEU A 204 -6.24 13.41 12.73
C LEU A 204 -4.80 13.44 13.24
N VAL A 205 -3.81 13.35 12.34
CA VAL A 205 -2.39 13.52 12.70
C VAL A 205 -2.11 14.92 13.25
N THR A 206 -2.57 15.97 12.57
CA THR A 206 -2.26 17.36 12.96
C THR A 206 -2.96 17.78 14.24
N VAL A 207 -4.16 17.27 14.51
CA VAL A 207 -4.88 17.51 15.77
C VAL A 207 -4.18 16.82 16.94
N SER A 208 -3.68 15.59 16.76
CA SER A 208 -3.04 14.85 17.86
C SER A 208 -1.61 15.28 18.15
N ALA A 209 -0.82 15.57 17.12
CA ALA A 209 0.62 15.83 17.24
C ALA A 209 1.00 17.31 17.13
N GLY A 210 0.03 18.19 16.87
CA GLY A 210 0.30 19.57 16.48
C GLY A 210 0.73 19.68 15.01
N TRP A 211 0.89 20.92 14.55
CA TRP A 211 1.18 21.19 13.14
C TRP A 211 2.07 22.42 12.96
N SER A 212 3.13 22.26 12.19
CA SER A 212 3.93 23.37 11.67
C SER A 212 3.92 23.34 10.14
N PRO A 213 3.50 24.41 9.45
CA PRO A 213 3.48 24.46 7.98
C PRO A 213 4.86 24.29 7.34
N ARG A 214 5.93 24.58 8.09
CA ARG A 214 7.33 24.50 7.62
C ARG A 214 8.05 23.22 8.08
N SER A 215 7.38 22.31 8.77
CA SER A 215 8.00 21.04 9.16
C SER A 215 8.31 20.17 7.93
N ALA A 216 9.37 19.36 8.02
CA ALA A 216 9.71 18.40 6.98
C ALA A 216 8.52 17.46 6.67
N TRP A 217 7.77 17.06 7.71
CA TRP A 217 6.54 16.29 7.56
C TRP A 217 5.52 17.01 6.68
N SER A 218 5.20 18.28 6.94
CA SER A 218 4.25 19.07 6.15
C SER A 218 4.66 19.19 4.68
N LEU A 219 5.95 19.37 4.41
CA LEU A 219 6.48 19.42 3.04
C LEU A 219 6.30 18.09 2.30
N LEU A 220 6.59 16.95 2.95
CA LEU A 220 6.38 15.63 2.35
C LEU A 220 4.90 15.34 2.10
N ILE A 221 4.00 15.75 3.00
CA ILE A 221 2.55 15.62 2.79
C ILE A 221 2.08 16.52 1.64
N GLY A 222 2.58 17.75 1.54
CA GLY A 222 2.32 18.64 0.40
C GLY A 222 2.73 18.00 -0.93
N ALA A 223 3.94 17.43 -0.99
CA ALA A 223 4.42 16.70 -2.16
C ALA A 223 3.55 15.47 -2.48
N LYS A 224 3.10 14.71 -1.46
CA LYS A 224 2.17 13.58 -1.62
C LYS A 224 0.86 14.03 -2.28
N ILE A 225 0.31 15.15 -1.84
CA ILE A 225 -0.95 15.71 -2.39
C ILE A 225 -0.75 16.13 -3.85
N MET A 226 0.38 16.78 -4.18
CA MET A 226 0.68 17.16 -5.57
C MET A 226 0.78 15.94 -6.50
N LEU A 227 1.49 14.89 -6.06
CA LEU A 227 1.55 13.63 -6.80
C LEU A 227 0.18 12.97 -6.94
N PHE A 228 -0.66 13.00 -5.90
CA PHE A 228 -2.01 12.46 -5.96
C PHE A 228 -2.87 13.22 -6.98
N VAL A 229 -2.85 14.55 -6.97
CA VAL A 229 -3.56 15.39 -7.94
C VAL A 229 -3.07 15.11 -9.37
N ALA A 230 -1.76 15.00 -9.58
CA ALA A 230 -1.20 14.63 -10.87
C ALA A 230 -1.69 13.26 -11.34
N MET A 231 -1.75 12.27 -10.43
CA MET A 231 -2.27 10.94 -10.72
C MET A 231 -3.77 10.98 -11.08
N LEU A 232 -4.58 11.83 -10.43
CA LEU A 232 -5.99 12.02 -10.79
C LEU A 232 -6.15 12.64 -12.18
N ALA A 233 -5.31 13.61 -12.54
CA ALA A 233 -5.32 14.21 -13.87
C ALA A 233 -4.97 13.18 -14.96
N LEU A 234 -3.99 12.32 -14.71
CA LEU A 234 -3.63 11.21 -15.61
C LEU A 234 -4.76 10.19 -15.73
N ALA A 235 -5.36 9.78 -14.61
CA ALA A 235 -6.49 8.85 -14.60
C ALA A 235 -7.72 9.41 -15.33
N ALA A 236 -7.98 10.71 -15.19
CA ALA A 236 -9.01 11.42 -15.93
C ALA A 236 -8.73 11.44 -17.45
N ALA A 237 -7.48 11.75 -17.84
CA ALA A 237 -7.04 11.70 -19.23
C ALA A 237 -7.16 10.28 -19.82
N ASN A 238 -6.85 9.25 -19.03
CA ASN A 238 -7.07 7.85 -19.43
C ASN A 238 -8.55 7.59 -19.72
N ARG A 239 -9.42 7.95 -18.78
CA ARG A 239 -10.86 7.69 -18.86
C ARG A 239 -11.53 8.39 -20.04
N TRP A 240 -11.21 9.66 -20.27
CA TRP A 240 -11.95 10.48 -21.24
C TRP A 240 -11.28 10.59 -22.61
N TRP A 241 -9.97 10.37 -22.72
CA TRP A 241 -9.26 10.56 -23.98
C TRP A 241 -8.51 9.30 -24.44
N LEU A 242 -7.67 8.69 -23.59
CA LEU A 242 -6.78 7.62 -24.05
C LEU A 242 -7.50 6.29 -24.25
N VAL A 243 -8.42 5.91 -23.36
CA VAL A 243 -9.21 4.67 -23.50
C VAL A 243 -10.18 4.74 -24.68
N PRO A 244 -10.95 5.84 -24.88
CA PRO A 244 -11.75 6.00 -26.10
C PRO A 244 -10.91 5.99 -27.39
N ALA A 245 -9.72 6.63 -27.38
CA ALA A 245 -8.81 6.59 -28.52
C ALA A 245 -8.26 5.19 -28.82
N LEU A 246 -8.01 4.39 -27.77
CA LEU A 246 -7.62 2.98 -27.91
C LEU A 246 -8.76 2.15 -28.51
N ALA A 247 -9.99 2.35 -28.03
CA ALA A 247 -11.18 1.67 -28.55
C ALA A 247 -11.45 2.01 -30.01
N ALA A 248 -11.19 3.25 -30.43
CA ALA A 248 -11.32 3.71 -31.81
C ALA A 248 -10.13 3.29 -32.72
N GLY A 249 -9.19 2.49 -32.23
CA GLY A 249 -8.05 2.00 -33.03
C GLY A 249 -7.09 3.09 -33.49
N ARG A 250 -7.03 4.24 -32.82
CA ARG A 250 -6.21 5.38 -33.29
C ARG A 250 -4.72 5.05 -33.27
N PRO A 251 -3.93 5.46 -34.29
CA PRO A 251 -2.49 5.27 -34.31
C PRO A 251 -1.81 5.81 -33.04
N GLY A 252 -0.92 5.01 -32.46
CA GLY A 252 -0.17 5.35 -31.26
C GLY A 252 -0.97 5.36 -29.94
N ALA A 253 -2.28 5.09 -29.94
CA ALA A 253 -3.08 5.05 -28.72
C ALA A 253 -2.55 4.06 -27.66
N PRO A 254 -2.11 2.83 -28.01
CA PRO A 254 -1.52 1.91 -27.04
C PRO A 254 -0.27 2.49 -26.36
N LYS A 255 0.63 3.13 -27.12
CA LYS A 255 1.86 3.73 -26.59
C LYS A 255 1.56 4.92 -25.66
N ARG A 256 0.58 5.77 -26.02
CA ARG A 256 0.14 6.89 -25.17
C ARG A 256 -0.46 6.40 -23.85
N LEU A 257 -1.32 5.37 -23.90
CA LEU A 257 -1.89 4.75 -22.70
C LEU A 257 -0.80 4.13 -21.83
N ALA A 258 0.15 3.39 -22.42
CA ALA A 258 1.28 2.81 -21.70
C ALA A 258 2.10 3.88 -20.97
N ARG A 259 2.40 5.00 -21.62
CA ARG A 259 3.11 6.12 -21.01
C ARG A 259 2.34 6.73 -19.84
N SER A 260 1.03 6.91 -19.98
CA SER A 260 0.19 7.43 -18.91
C SER A 260 0.18 6.51 -17.69
N LEU A 261 -0.01 5.20 -17.91
CA LEU A 261 0.04 4.19 -16.84
C LEU A 261 1.41 4.12 -16.15
N LEU A 262 2.50 4.28 -16.90
CA LEU A 262 3.86 4.38 -16.33
C LEU A 262 4.02 5.63 -15.46
N MET A 263 3.52 6.78 -15.93
CA MET A 263 3.56 8.03 -15.16
C MET A 263 2.71 7.95 -13.89
N GLU A 264 1.52 7.35 -13.94
CA GLU A 264 0.69 7.09 -12.76
C GLU A 264 1.39 6.16 -11.77
N THR A 265 2.03 5.12 -12.27
CA THR A 265 2.80 4.18 -11.43
C THR A 265 3.99 4.87 -10.78
N ALA A 266 4.70 5.75 -11.50
CA ALA A 266 5.78 6.55 -10.94
C ALA A 266 5.26 7.50 -9.83
N CYS A 267 4.09 8.12 -10.02
CA CYS A 267 3.45 8.93 -8.99
C CYS A 267 3.09 8.09 -7.75
N ALA A 268 2.51 6.90 -7.95
CA ALA A 268 2.17 5.98 -6.87
C ALA A 268 3.41 5.52 -6.08
N ILE A 269 4.49 5.17 -6.77
CA ILE A 269 5.79 4.84 -6.13
C ILE A 269 6.30 6.04 -5.32
N GLY A 270 6.27 7.24 -5.91
CA GLY A 270 6.66 8.47 -5.22
C GLY A 270 5.85 8.70 -3.95
N ILE A 271 4.53 8.53 -3.99
CA ILE A 271 3.64 8.62 -2.82
C ILE A 271 4.05 7.61 -1.74
N VAL A 272 4.31 6.36 -2.10
CA VAL A 272 4.71 5.32 -1.13
C VAL A 272 6.06 5.66 -0.47
N VAL A 273 7.02 6.17 -1.26
CA VAL A 273 8.31 6.66 -0.74
C VAL A 273 8.12 7.82 0.24
N LEU A 274 7.34 8.84 -0.15
CA LEU A 274 7.06 10.00 0.70
C LEU A 274 6.38 9.59 2.01
N VAL A 275 5.43 8.65 1.98
CA VAL A 275 4.73 8.16 3.19
C VAL A 275 5.68 7.36 4.08
N ALA A 276 6.55 6.53 3.51
CA ALA A 276 7.54 5.77 4.30
C ALA A 276 8.51 6.71 5.03
N LEU A 277 8.92 7.81 4.40
CA LEU A 277 9.75 8.85 5.01
C LEU A 277 8.98 9.69 6.04
N ALA A 278 7.78 10.16 5.70
CA ALA A 278 6.96 10.97 6.62
C ALA A 278 6.57 10.21 7.89
N GLY A 279 6.45 8.87 7.81
CA GLY A 279 6.06 8.03 8.94
C GLY A 279 7.07 7.96 10.09
N VAL A 280 8.29 8.50 9.94
CA VAL A 280 9.29 8.61 11.01
C VAL A 280 9.58 10.05 11.44
N LEU A 281 8.87 11.03 10.86
CA LEU A 281 9.04 12.46 11.16
C LEU A 281 7.93 12.97 12.08
N ASP A 282 8.30 13.95 12.91
CA ASP A 282 7.36 14.68 13.76
C ASP A 282 6.57 15.74 12.94
N PRO A 283 5.22 15.70 12.97
CA PRO A 283 4.36 16.71 12.32
C PRO A 283 4.60 18.15 12.81
N SER A 284 5.00 18.33 14.07
CA SER A 284 5.25 19.62 14.71
C SER A 284 6.60 20.24 14.33
N GLY A 285 7.54 19.43 13.82
CA GLY A 285 8.87 19.87 13.39
C GLY A 285 9.94 19.90 14.48
N GLY A 286 9.71 19.20 15.60
CA GLY A 286 10.72 18.90 16.62
C GLY A 286 11.78 17.90 16.16
#